data_AF-A0A392SIV1-F1
#
_entry.id   AF-A0A392SIV1-F1
#
_cell.length_a   1.000
_cell.length_b   1.000
_cell.length_c   1.000
_cell.angle_alpha   90.00
_cell.angle_beta   90.00
_cell.angle_gamma   90.00
#
_symmetry.space_group_name_H-M   'P 1'
#
loop_
_entity.id
_entity.type
_entity.pdbx_description
1 polymer ?
#
loop_
_entity_poly.entity_id
_entity_poly.type
_entity_poly.pdbx_seq_one_letter_code
_entity_poly.pdbx_strand_id
1 'polypeptide(L)'
;QIDGWGGYVLKEKFKLIKVALKEWHHTHSQNLPSRINSLKIHLSDLEGKGEDEDLSETEVAEVHGISSDIHSLSRLNASIS
;
A
#
# COMPACT_ATOMS: atom_id res chain seq x y z
N GLN A 1 47.27 8.72 6.73
CA GLN A 1 45.85 8.32 6.82
C GLN A 1 45.19 9.25 7.82
N ILE A 2 44.13 9.97 7.44
CA ILE A 2 43.41 10.85 8.37
C ILE A 2 42.60 9.95 9.31
N ASP A 3 42.88 10.03 10.60
CA ASP A 3 42.17 9.25 11.60
C ASP A 3 40.68 9.62 11.60
N GLY A 4 39.79 8.63 11.64
CA GLY A 4 38.34 8.84 11.53
C GLY A 4 37.75 9.03 10.11
N TRP A 5 38.57 9.14 9.04
CA TRP A 5 38.06 9.27 7.66
C TRP A 5 37.19 8.07 7.24
N GLY A 6 37.58 6.85 7.61
CA GLY A 6 36.80 5.64 7.32
C GLY A 6 35.43 5.65 8.01
N GLY A 7 35.36 6.10 9.26
CA GLY A 7 34.10 6.23 10.01
C GLY A 7 33.18 7.30 9.42
N TYR A 8 33.76 8.43 8.99
CA TYR A 8 33.03 9.47 8.28
C TYR A 8 32.42 8.96 6.96
N VAL A 9 33.21 8.31 6.12
CA VAL A 9 32.73 7.75 4.85
C VAL A 9 31.63 6.70 5.07
N LEU A 10 31.78 5.83 6.07
CA LEU A 10 30.76 4.83 6.39
C LEU A 10 29.44 5.49 6.84
N LYS A 11 29.51 6.52 7.68
CA LYS A 11 28.35 7.29 8.14
C LYS A 11 27.61 7.95 6.98
N GLU A 12 28.32 8.58 6.06
CA GLU A 12 27.70 9.23 4.90
C GLU A 12 27.06 8.21 3.95
N LYS A 13 27.70 7.05 3.73
CA LYS A 13 27.09 5.95 2.97
C LYS A 13 25.80 5.44 3.62
N PHE A 14 25.78 5.25 4.94
CA PHE A 14 24.57 4.83 5.65
C PHE A 14 23.44 5.86 5.55
N LYS A 15 23.74 7.16 5.59
CA LYS A 15 22.73 8.22 5.39
C LYS A 15 22.09 8.11 4.00
N LEU A 16 22.90 7.90 2.96
CA LEU A 16 22.39 7.75 1.59
C LEU A 16 21.47 6.55 1.46
N ILE A 17 21.85 5.40 2.02
CA ILE A 17 21.02 4.18 2.03
C ILE A 17 19.70 4.45 2.77
N LYS A 18 19.75 5.12 3.92
CA LYS A 18 18.56 5.46 4.70
C LYS A 18 17.61 6.38 3.92
N VAL A 19 18.12 7.37 3.19
CA VAL A 19 17.29 8.24 2.34
C VAL A 19 16.65 7.45 1.20
N ALA A 20 17.43 6.65 0.48
CA ALA A 20 16.92 5.82 -0.61
C ALA A 20 15.82 4.86 -0.14
N LEU A 21 15.98 4.26 1.05
CA LEU A 21 14.98 3.36 1.64
C LEU A 21 13.70 4.11 2.04
N LYS A 22 13.83 5.32 2.61
CA LYS A 22 12.67 6.16 2.94
C LYS A 22 11.89 6.57 1.69
N GLU A 23 12.60 6.96 0.63
CA GLU A 23 11.98 7.31 -0.65
C GLU A 23 11.25 6.10 -1.25
N TRP A 24 11.91 4.95 -1.28
CA TRP A 24 11.30 3.71 -1.76
C TRP A 24 10.01 3.38 -0.99
N HIS A 25 10.04 3.43 0.35
CA HIS A 25 8.86 3.24 1.18
C HIS A 25 7.79 4.30 0.87
N HIS A 26 8.17 5.57 0.70
CA HIS A 26 7.22 6.62 0.40
C HIS A 26 6.49 6.40 -0.93
N THR A 27 7.21 6.06 -1.99
CA THR A 27 6.62 5.82 -3.31
C THR A 27 5.83 4.52 -3.38
N HIS A 28 6.26 3.46 -2.67
CA HIS A 28 5.76 2.10 -2.92
C HIS A 28 4.76 1.59 -1.87
N SER A 29 4.79 2.07 -0.62
CA SER A 29 3.92 1.55 0.46
C SER A 29 2.97 2.57 1.08
N GLN A 30 3.24 3.88 0.99
CA GLN A 30 2.36 4.90 1.60
C GLN A 30 0.96 4.97 0.99
N ASN A 31 0.77 4.51 -0.25
CA ASN A 31 -0.55 4.53 -0.92
C ASN A 31 -1.42 3.31 -0.56
N LEU A 32 -0.94 2.35 0.25
CA LEU A 32 -1.76 1.18 0.58
C LEU A 32 -3.01 1.54 1.37
N PRO A 33 -2.96 2.36 2.44
CA PRO A 33 -4.16 2.74 3.18
C PRO A 33 -5.20 3.49 2.33
N SER A 34 -4.75 4.42 1.47
CA SER A 34 -5.63 5.16 0.55
C SER A 34 -6.26 4.26 -0.51
N ARG A 35 -5.49 3.32 -1.09
CA ARG A 35 -6.03 2.32 -2.02
C ARG A 35 -7.06 1.42 -1.35
N ILE A 36 -6.76 0.91 -0.16
CA ILE A 36 -7.69 0.09 0.62
C ILE A 36 -8.97 0.88 0.90
N ASN A 37 -8.87 2.16 1.30
CA ASN A 37 -10.03 2.99 1.56
C ASN A 37 -10.87 3.25 0.30
N SER A 38 -10.23 3.54 -0.83
CA SER A 38 -10.92 3.72 -2.11
C SER A 38 -11.67 2.46 -2.53
N LEU A 39 -11.06 1.28 -2.35
CA LEU A 39 -11.70 0.01 -2.63
C LEU A 39 -12.86 -0.28 -1.68
N LYS A 40 -12.74 0.06 -0.39
CA LYS A 40 -13.84 -0.06 0.58
C LYS A 40 -15.02 0.82 0.22
N ILE A 41 -14.78 2.07 -0.18
CA ILE A 41 -15.83 2.98 -0.64
C ILE A 41 -16.55 2.37 -1.85
N HIS A 42 -15.78 1.92 -2.84
CA HIS A 42 -16.37 1.31 -4.04
C HIS A 42 -17.17 0.03 -3.73
N LEU A 43 -16.67 -0.80 -2.81
CA LEU A 43 -17.39 -1.99 -2.35
C LEU A 43 -18.71 -1.60 -1.68
N SER A 44 -18.71 -0.59 -0.81
CA SER A 44 -19.93 -0.10 -0.16
C SER A 44 -20.93 0.49 -1.15
N ASP A 45 -20.47 1.14 -2.23
CA ASP A 45 -21.34 1.62 -3.29
C ASP A 45 -22.04 0.46 -4.03
N LEU A 46 -21.29 -0.62 -4.33
CA LEU A 46 -21.85 -1.84 -4.95
C LEU A 46 -22.77 -2.61 -4.01
N GLU A 47 -22.44 -2.69 -2.72
CA GLU A 47 -23.29 -3.30 -1.69
C GLU A 47 -24.61 -2.53 -1.57
N GLY A 48 -24.56 -1.19 -1.49
CA GLY A 48 -25.77 -0.35 -1.46
C GLY A 48 -26.62 -0.50 -2.73
N LYS A 49 -25.97 -0.58 -3.91
CA LYS A 49 -26.67 -0.88 -5.16
C LYS A 49 -27.38 -2.23 -5.10
N GLY A 50 -26.71 -3.27 -4.57
CA GLY A 50 -27.26 -4.61 -4.41
C GLY A 50 -28.42 -4.73 -3.41
N GLU A 51 -28.53 -3.77 -2.49
CA GLU A 51 -29.69 -3.64 -1.59
C GLU A 51 -30.91 -3.03 -2.30
N ASP A 52 -30.67 -2.11 -3.24
CA ASP A 52 -31.72 -1.40 -3.99
C ASP A 52 -32.18 -2.16 -5.26
N GLU A 53 -31.27 -2.82 -5.96
CA GLU A 53 -31.53 -3.55 -7.21
C GLU A 53 -30.60 -4.76 -7.41
N ASP A 54 -31.01 -5.71 -8.26
CA ASP A 54 -30.19 -6.88 -8.57
C ASP A 54 -28.90 -6.47 -9.28
N LEU A 55 -27.76 -6.88 -8.73
CA LEU A 55 -26.45 -6.70 -9.35
C LEU A 55 -26.33 -7.55 -10.62
N SER A 56 -25.70 -6.97 -11.63
CA SER A 56 -25.29 -7.74 -12.81
C SER A 56 -24.21 -8.77 -12.46
N GLU A 57 -24.08 -9.83 -13.25
CA GLU A 57 -23.03 -10.84 -13.04
C GLU A 57 -21.62 -10.25 -13.09
N THR A 58 -21.42 -9.18 -13.87
CA THR A 58 -20.18 -8.40 -13.90
C THR A 58 -19.90 -7.69 -12.58
N GLU A 59 -20.92 -7.12 -11.95
CA GLU A 59 -20.79 -6.41 -10.68
C GLU A 59 -20.56 -7.38 -9.53
N VAL A 60 -21.19 -8.56 -9.56
CA VAL A 60 -20.92 -9.64 -8.60
C VAL A 60 -19.46 -10.12 -8.70
N ALA A 61 -18.95 -10.30 -9.92
CA ALA A 61 -17.55 -10.64 -10.13
C ALA A 61 -16.60 -9.55 -9.62
N GLU A 62 -16.98 -8.28 -9.80
CA GLU A 62 -16.24 -7.13 -9.30
C GLU A 62 -16.20 -7.08 -7.76
N VAL A 63 -17.33 -7.30 -7.07
CA VAL A 63 -17.40 -7.39 -5.61
C VAL A 63 -16.41 -8.42 -5.06
N HIS A 64 -16.32 -9.60 -5.68
CA HIS A 64 -15.35 -10.64 -5.31
C HIS A 64 -13.91 -10.21 -5.57
N GLY A 65 -13.65 -9.56 -6.71
CA GLY A 65 -12.33 -9.01 -7.05
C GLY A 65 -11.87 -7.97 -6.04
N ILE A 66 -12.70 -6.97 -5.76
CA ILE A 66 -12.44 -5.90 -4.78
C ILE A 66 -12.18 -6.49 -3.39
N SER A 67 -12.98 -7.47 -2.96
CA SER A 67 -12.78 -8.14 -1.67
C SER A 67 -11.43 -8.84 -1.57
N SER A 68 -11.00 -9.54 -2.62
CA SER A 68 -9.68 -10.18 -2.70
C SER A 68 -8.55 -9.16 -2.65
N ASP A 69 -8.70 -8.04 -3.38
CA ASP A 69 -7.73 -6.96 -3.40
C ASP A 69 -7.61 -6.26 -2.04
N ILE A 70 -8.73 -5.94 -1.39
CA ILE A 70 -8.74 -5.39 -0.03
C ILE A 70 -8.00 -6.32 0.93
N HIS A 71 -8.29 -7.63 0.87
CA HIS A 71 -7.65 -8.59 1.76
C HIS A 71 -6.13 -8.71 1.51
N SER A 72 -5.71 -8.81 0.25
CA SER A 72 -4.29 -8.91 -0.11
C SER A 72 -3.52 -7.63 0.26
N LEU A 73 -4.07 -6.46 -0.02
CA LEU A 73 -3.48 -5.17 0.32
C LEU A 73 -3.46 -4.93 1.83
N SER A 74 -4.49 -5.34 2.57
CA SER A 74 -4.53 -5.21 4.03
C SER A 74 -3.45 -6.07 4.69
N ARG A 75 -3.23 -7.30 4.20
CA ARG A 75 -2.13 -8.15 4.68
C ARG A 75 -0.77 -7.52 4.38
N LEU A 76 -0.57 -7.00 3.16
CA LEU A 76 0.66 -6.30 2.81
C LEU A 76 0.88 -5.07 3.72
N ASN A 77 -0.15 -4.25 3.92
CA ASN A 77 -0.09 -3.06 4.77
C ASN A 77 0.28 -3.42 6.21
N ALA A 78 -0.30 -4.49 6.77
CA ALA A 78 0.02 -4.97 8.11
C ALA A 78 1.45 -5.54 8.23
N SER A 79 2.02 -6.06 7.14
CA SER A 79 3.38 -6.61 7.15
C SER A 79 4.49 -5.57 7.07
N ILE A 80 4.17 -4.34 6.65
CA ILE A 80 5.14 -3.26 6.42
C ILE A 80 4.89 -2.01 7.28
N SER A 81 3.75 -1.95 7.99
CA SER A 81 3.47 -0.95 9.04
C SER A 81 4.13 -1.35 10.35
#